data_AF-A0AAD4X413-F1
#
_entry.id   AF-A0AAD4X413-F1
#
_cell.length_a   1.000
_cell.length_b   1.000
_cell.length_c   1.000
_cell.angle_alpha   90.00
_cell.angle_beta   90.00
_cell.angle_gamma   90.00
#
_symmetry.space_group_name_H-M   'P 1'
#
loop_
_entity.id
_entity.type
_entity.pdbx_description
1 polymer ?
#
loop_
_entity_poly.entity_id
_entity_poly.type
_entity_poly.pdbx_seq_one_letter_code
_entity_poly.pdbx_strand_id
1 'polypeptide(L)'
;MSSSVKESIWNSFILVSSAAPKFRFRLRGKMDIWNKVDVTTMDRRQITLLGTGSCVVLTVLFTVKLLMQHLSQWKNPKEQTAILIIILMAPLYAIVSFVGLVDFLGSKTFFLTLESIKECYEALVLAKFLALMYSYLNISISKNVVPDEVKGREIHHSFPMTLFTPHTVRLDHNTLKLLKYWTWQFVVIRPVCSILMIALQLLHIYPSWVSWTFTMILNVSVSLALYSLVAFFHVFTKELAPHKPLSKFLCIKGVVFFCFWQGIVLSMMVSMGIIKSHHIWLDVEHIQEAYQNILVCVEMVLFSFIQQYAYPVAPYIATKEKKNK
;
A
#
# COMPACT_ATOMS: atom_id res chain seq x y z
N MET A 1 11.68 -14.83 19.35
CA MET A 1 10.79 -13.65 19.21
C MET A 1 9.41 -14.11 18.79
N SER A 2 8.81 -14.93 19.64
CA SER A 2 7.73 -15.90 19.36
C SER A 2 6.91 -16.00 20.64
N SER A 3 5.61 -16.27 20.55
CA SER A 3 4.56 -16.21 21.61
C SER A 3 4.14 -14.82 22.11
N SER A 4 5.03 -14.03 22.73
CA SER A 4 4.61 -12.81 23.47
C SER A 4 3.88 -11.74 22.63
N VAL A 5 4.28 -11.52 21.37
CA VAL A 5 3.60 -10.57 20.46
C VAL A 5 2.26 -11.13 19.95
N LYS A 6 2.18 -12.45 19.73
CA LYS A 6 0.91 -13.12 19.37
C LYS A 6 -0.07 -13.06 20.54
N GLU A 7 0.38 -13.26 21.77
CA GLU A 7 -0.43 -13.14 22.98
C GLU A 7 -0.87 -11.70 23.25
N SER A 8 0.00 -10.70 23.05
CA SER A 8 -0.37 -9.29 23.23
C SER A 8 -1.47 -8.86 22.23
N ILE A 9 -1.38 -9.31 20.97
CA ILE A 9 -2.39 -9.04 19.94
C ILE A 9 -3.66 -9.88 20.18
N TRP A 10 -3.53 -11.14 20.61
CA TRP A 10 -4.65 -12.04 20.90
C TRP A 10 -5.42 -11.61 22.16
N ASN A 11 -4.74 -11.11 23.18
CA ASN A 11 -5.36 -10.56 24.39
C ASN A 11 -6.03 -9.20 24.13
N SER A 12 -5.43 -8.37 23.25
CA SER A 12 -6.10 -7.16 22.74
C SER A 12 -7.36 -7.51 21.95
N PHE A 13 -7.38 -8.66 21.27
CA PHE A 13 -8.53 -9.17 20.50
C PHE A 13 -9.59 -9.84 21.39
N ILE A 14 -9.21 -10.53 22.48
CA ILE A 14 -10.16 -11.03 23.49
C ILE A 14 -10.85 -9.89 24.22
N LEU A 15 -10.16 -8.78 24.50
CA LEU A 15 -10.80 -7.58 25.05
C LEU A 15 -11.85 -6.98 24.09
N VAL A 16 -11.66 -7.10 22.77
CA VAL A 16 -12.63 -6.66 21.75
C VAL A 16 -13.74 -7.72 21.51
N SER A 17 -13.42 -9.01 21.59
CA SER A 17 -14.34 -10.14 21.36
C SER A 17 -15.19 -10.51 22.58
N SER A 18 -14.72 -10.24 23.80
CA SER A 18 -15.42 -10.50 25.07
C SER A 18 -16.60 -9.54 25.31
N ALA A 19 -16.69 -8.45 24.53
CA ALA A 19 -17.85 -7.56 24.50
C ALA A 19 -19.09 -8.15 23.79
N ALA A 20 -19.10 -9.44 23.46
CA ALA A 20 -20.18 -10.12 22.73
C ALA A 20 -20.89 -11.20 23.56
N PRO A 21 -21.64 -10.80 24.60
CA PRO A 21 -22.96 -11.42 24.78
C PRO A 21 -24.01 -10.35 25.16
N LYS A 22 -24.41 -9.52 24.18
CA LYS A 22 -25.67 -8.73 24.22
C LYS A 22 -26.13 -8.27 22.82
N PHE A 23 -25.74 -8.99 21.77
CA PHE A 23 -25.91 -8.55 20.37
C PHE A 23 -27.26 -8.93 19.74
N ARG A 24 -28.06 -9.82 20.36
CA ARG A 24 -29.31 -10.32 19.75
C ARG A 24 -30.54 -9.42 19.99
N PHE A 25 -30.51 -8.52 20.98
CA PHE A 25 -31.62 -7.58 21.25
C PHE A 25 -31.38 -6.17 20.66
N ARG A 26 -30.17 -5.87 20.17
CA ARG A 26 -29.77 -4.56 19.63
C ARG A 26 -29.79 -4.48 18.09
N LEU A 27 -30.11 -5.57 17.41
CA LEU A 27 -30.30 -5.60 15.96
C LEU A 27 -31.69 -5.09 15.55
N ARG A 28 -32.73 -5.30 16.37
CA ARG A 28 -34.09 -4.80 16.09
C ARG A 28 -34.14 -3.27 16.11
N GLY A 29 -33.56 -2.64 17.14
CA GLY A 29 -33.43 -1.18 17.19
C GLY A 29 -32.46 -0.57 16.17
N LYS A 30 -31.54 -1.34 15.57
CA LYS A 30 -30.69 -0.86 14.46
C LYS A 30 -31.42 -0.89 13.11
N MET A 31 -32.35 -1.83 12.92
CA MET A 31 -33.21 -1.86 11.73
C MET A 31 -34.15 -0.65 11.69
N ASP A 32 -34.62 -0.20 12.85
CA ASP A 32 -35.45 1.01 12.99
C ASP A 32 -34.67 2.32 12.76
N ILE A 33 -33.35 2.32 13.01
CA ILE A 33 -32.48 3.50 12.77
C ILE A 33 -32.23 3.67 11.26
N TRP A 34 -32.08 2.60 10.50
CA TRP A 34 -31.94 2.68 9.03
C TRP A 34 -33.26 3.08 8.35
N ASN A 35 -34.41 2.68 8.89
CA ASN A 35 -35.72 3.13 8.41
C ASN A 35 -36.05 4.60 8.75
N LYS A 36 -35.26 5.25 9.60
CA LYS A 36 -35.37 6.68 9.94
C LYS A 36 -34.38 7.58 9.19
N VAL A 37 -33.48 7.01 8.39
CA VAL A 37 -32.59 7.78 7.52
C VAL A 37 -33.33 8.02 6.20
N ASP A 38 -34.10 9.11 6.15
CA ASP A 38 -34.69 9.61 4.91
C ASP A 38 -33.57 10.16 4.01
N VAL A 39 -33.05 9.28 3.14
CA VAL A 39 -31.99 9.57 2.16
C VAL A 39 -32.36 10.76 1.25
N THR A 40 -33.66 11.03 1.09
CA THR A 40 -34.21 12.13 0.28
C THR A 40 -34.13 13.51 0.94
N THR A 41 -33.86 13.59 2.25
CA THR A 41 -33.76 14.87 3.00
C THR A 41 -32.33 15.23 3.41
N MET A 42 -31.35 14.37 3.12
CA MET A 42 -29.96 14.57 3.54
C MET A 42 -29.23 15.56 2.63
N ASP A 43 -28.43 16.42 3.25
CA ASP A 43 -27.55 17.34 2.53
C ASP A 43 -26.53 16.57 1.68
N ARG A 44 -26.12 17.13 0.53
CA ARG A 44 -25.23 16.47 -0.45
C ARG A 44 -23.92 16.03 0.20
N ARG A 45 -23.41 16.82 1.16
CA ARG A 45 -22.21 16.49 1.94
C ARG A 45 -22.41 15.24 2.81
N GLN A 46 -23.56 15.11 3.46
CA GLN A 46 -23.84 13.97 4.33
C GLN A 46 -23.98 12.68 3.53
N ILE A 47 -24.60 12.74 2.35
CA ILE A 47 -24.70 11.59 1.43
C ILE A 47 -23.30 11.13 1.00
N THR A 48 -22.43 12.06 0.61
CA THR A 48 -21.05 11.75 0.22
C THR A 48 -20.24 11.15 1.37
N LEU A 49 -20.37 11.69 2.59
CA LEU A 49 -19.70 11.17 3.77
C LEU A 49 -20.20 9.76 4.16
N LEU A 50 -21.50 9.53 4.07
CA LEU A 50 -22.09 8.21 4.33
C LEU A 50 -21.64 7.18 3.28
N GLY A 51 -21.64 7.57 2.00
CA GLY A 51 -21.18 6.74 0.89
C GLY A 51 -19.71 6.36 1.03
N THR A 52 -18.82 7.34 1.21
CA THR A 52 -17.38 7.10 1.40
C THR A 52 -17.08 6.34 2.69
N GLY A 53 -17.75 6.67 3.80
CA GLY A 53 -17.65 5.94 5.06
C GLY A 53 -18.04 4.46 4.91
N SER A 54 -19.10 4.16 4.15
CA SER A 54 -19.47 2.78 3.85
C SER A 54 -18.39 2.04 3.05
N CYS A 55 -17.75 2.71 2.08
CA CYS A 55 -16.66 2.15 1.28
C CYS A 55 -15.43 1.83 2.14
N VAL A 56 -15.08 2.71 3.10
CA VAL A 56 -13.99 2.46 4.05
C VAL A 56 -14.30 1.24 4.91
N VAL A 57 -15.52 1.15 5.47
CA VAL A 57 -15.92 0.00 6.29
C VAL A 57 -15.83 -1.29 5.48
N LEU A 58 -16.33 -1.32 4.23
CA LEU A 58 -16.23 -2.48 3.36
C LEU A 58 -14.78 -2.87 3.07
N THR A 59 -13.93 -1.90 2.75
CA THR A 59 -12.49 -2.11 2.51
C THR A 59 -11.82 -2.75 3.73
N VAL A 60 -12.05 -2.18 4.92
CA VAL A 60 -11.49 -2.69 6.17
C VAL A 60 -11.99 -4.11 6.46
N LEU A 61 -13.28 -4.39 6.26
CA LEU A 61 -13.85 -5.73 6.46
C LEU A 61 -13.19 -6.77 5.55
N PHE A 62 -13.00 -6.45 4.27
CA PHE A 62 -12.32 -7.34 3.32
C PHE A 62 -10.86 -7.58 3.69
N THR A 63 -10.12 -6.53 4.07
CA THR A 63 -8.73 -6.69 4.49
C THR A 63 -8.63 -7.47 5.80
N VAL A 64 -9.48 -7.21 6.79
CA VAL A 64 -9.50 -7.95 8.06
C VAL A 64 -9.81 -9.41 7.83
N LYS A 65 -10.78 -9.74 6.97
CA LYS A 65 -11.08 -11.14 6.62
C LYS A 65 -9.83 -11.84 6.05
N LEU A 66 -9.13 -11.21 5.11
CA LEU A 66 -7.91 -11.76 4.51
C LEU A 66 -6.77 -11.89 5.53
N LEU A 67 -6.59 -10.88 6.38
CA LEU A 67 -5.60 -10.86 7.46
C LEU A 67 -5.83 -12.03 8.43
N MET A 68 -7.08 -12.24 8.86
CA MET A 68 -7.45 -13.32 9.78
C MET A 68 -7.18 -14.70 9.19
N GLN A 69 -7.42 -14.90 7.90
CA GLN A 69 -7.10 -16.15 7.23
C GLN A 69 -5.59 -16.43 7.25
N HIS A 70 -4.75 -15.43 6.93
CA HIS A 70 -3.29 -15.57 6.99
C HIS A 70 -2.76 -15.78 8.42
N LEU A 71 -3.33 -15.08 9.41
CA LEU A 71 -2.97 -15.23 10.83
C LEU A 71 -3.36 -16.59 11.40
N SER A 72 -4.51 -17.13 10.99
CA SER A 72 -4.98 -18.46 11.41
C SER A 72 -4.06 -19.57 10.90
N GLN A 73 -3.48 -19.41 9.71
CA GLN A 73 -2.60 -20.40 9.06
C GLN A 73 -1.14 -19.95 9.08
N TRP A 74 -0.68 -19.48 10.25
CA TRP A 74 0.67 -18.93 10.40
C TRP A 74 1.75 -20.03 10.38
N LYS A 75 2.37 -20.23 9.21
CA LYS A 75 3.41 -21.24 9.00
C LYS A 75 4.75 -20.66 8.55
N ASN A 76 4.70 -19.75 7.58
CA ASN A 76 5.89 -19.13 6.99
C ASN A 76 5.94 -17.65 7.42
N PRO A 77 6.53 -17.34 8.60
CA PRO A 77 6.48 -15.99 9.15
C PRO A 77 7.13 -14.95 8.22
N LYS A 78 8.16 -15.33 7.45
CA LYS A 78 8.86 -14.41 6.54
C LYS A 78 7.95 -13.92 5.41
N GLU A 79 7.27 -14.85 4.73
CA GLU A 79 6.36 -14.53 3.63
C GLU A 79 5.08 -13.85 4.13
N GLN A 80 4.46 -14.45 5.16
CA GLN A 80 3.18 -13.97 5.66
C GLN A 80 3.33 -12.56 6.25
N THR A 81 4.40 -12.25 6.98
CA THR A 81 4.64 -10.87 7.46
C THR A 81 4.75 -9.86 6.32
N ALA A 82 5.40 -10.22 5.21
CA ALA A 82 5.48 -9.35 4.05
C ALA A 82 4.10 -9.17 3.39
N ILE A 83 3.32 -10.25 3.25
CA ILE A 83 1.96 -10.22 2.73
C ILE A 83 1.05 -9.35 3.61
N LEU A 84 1.09 -9.50 4.94
CA LEU A 84 0.28 -8.69 5.86
C LEU A 84 0.54 -7.19 5.68
N ILE A 85 1.80 -6.79 5.49
CA ILE A 85 2.14 -5.38 5.24
C ILE A 85 1.61 -4.92 3.88
N ILE A 86 1.65 -5.76 2.85
CA ILE A 86 1.13 -5.39 1.53
C ILE A 86 -0.40 -5.21 1.57
N ILE A 87 -1.15 -6.12 2.19
CA ILE A 87 -2.62 -6.06 2.21
C ILE A 87 -3.15 -4.91 3.08
N LEU A 88 -2.37 -4.43 4.05
CA LEU A 88 -2.70 -3.27 4.88
C LEU A 88 -2.60 -1.92 4.12
N MET A 89 -2.09 -1.92 2.88
CA MET A 89 -2.06 -0.73 2.03
C MET A 89 -3.46 -0.20 1.69
N ALA A 90 -4.38 -1.08 1.29
CA ALA A 90 -5.73 -0.67 0.88
C ALA A 90 -6.53 0.04 1.99
N PRO A 91 -6.65 -0.52 3.22
CA PRO A 91 -7.38 0.17 4.28
C PRO A 91 -6.67 1.44 4.76
N LEU A 92 -5.34 1.50 4.72
CA LEU A 92 -4.60 2.72 5.05
C LEU A 92 -4.98 3.86 4.10
N TYR A 93 -4.99 3.61 2.79
CA TYR A 93 -5.38 4.62 1.79
C TYR A 93 -6.85 5.04 1.97
N ALA A 94 -7.75 4.09 2.19
CA ALA A 94 -9.17 4.38 2.40
C ALA A 94 -9.39 5.25 3.65
N ILE A 95 -8.75 4.92 4.77
CA ILE A 95 -8.87 5.69 6.02
C ILE A 95 -8.28 7.10 5.84
N VAL A 96 -7.08 7.22 5.27
CA VAL A 96 -6.45 8.53 5.11
C VAL A 96 -7.25 9.42 4.16
N SER A 97 -7.78 8.89 3.06
CA SER A 97 -8.66 9.65 2.16
C SER A 97 -9.99 10.04 2.80
N PHE A 98 -10.57 9.17 3.64
CA PHE A 98 -11.77 9.52 4.39
C PHE A 98 -11.51 10.61 5.44
N VAL A 99 -10.38 10.54 6.15
CA VAL A 99 -9.95 11.60 7.08
C VAL A 99 -9.73 12.91 6.33
N GLY A 100 -9.09 12.88 5.16
CA GLY A 100 -8.92 14.06 4.30
C GLY A 100 -10.25 14.66 3.82
N LEU A 101 -11.30 13.85 3.65
CA LEU A 101 -12.63 14.32 3.28
C LEU A 101 -13.42 14.90 4.48
N VAL A 102 -13.28 14.30 5.66
CA VAL A 102 -13.90 14.80 6.90
C VAL A 102 -13.28 16.13 7.31
N ASP A 103 -11.95 16.19 7.27
CA ASP A 103 -11.16 17.37 7.63
C ASP A 103 -10.89 18.27 6.41
N PHE A 104 -11.95 18.57 5.65
CA PHE A 104 -11.89 19.39 4.44
C PHE A 104 -11.38 20.84 4.68
N LEU A 105 -11.35 21.30 5.94
CA LEU A 105 -10.77 22.60 6.35
C LEU A 105 -9.51 22.43 7.23
N GLY A 106 -8.91 21.25 7.23
CA GLY A 106 -7.72 20.95 8.02
C GLY A 106 -6.53 21.86 7.66
N SER A 107 -5.60 22.01 8.60
CA SER A 107 -4.35 22.73 8.32
C SER A 107 -3.60 22.05 7.16
N LYS A 108 -3.06 22.84 6.23
CA LYS A 108 -2.22 22.35 5.12
C LYS A 108 -1.13 21.38 5.61
N THR A 109 -0.59 21.62 6.81
CA THR A 109 0.41 20.77 7.46
C THR A 109 -0.12 19.37 7.79
N PHE A 110 -1.37 19.24 8.23
CA PHE A 110 -1.99 17.96 8.53
C PHE A 110 -2.15 17.12 7.26
N PHE A 111 -2.65 17.73 6.18
CA PHE A 111 -2.79 17.06 4.89
C PHE A 111 -1.44 16.61 4.32
N LEU A 112 -0.43 17.47 4.36
CA LEU A 112 0.95 17.13 3.95
C LEU A 112 1.51 15.95 4.75
N THR A 113 1.20 15.87 6.04
CA THR A 113 1.62 14.77 6.91
C THR A 113 0.92 13.46 6.52
N LEU A 114 -0.39 13.50 6.28
CA LEU A 114 -1.17 12.34 5.83
C LEU A 114 -0.67 11.79 4.49
N GLU A 115 -0.39 12.67 3.53
CA GLU A 115 0.16 12.26 2.24
C GLU A 115 1.57 11.67 2.39
N SER A 116 2.42 12.31 3.20
CA SER A 116 3.75 11.78 3.53
C SER A 116 3.69 10.37 4.13
N ILE A 117 2.71 10.07 4.98
CA ILE A 117 2.51 8.74 5.55
C ILE A 117 2.18 7.71 4.45
N LYS A 118 1.29 8.03 3.51
CA LYS A 118 0.95 7.14 2.38
C LYS A 118 2.20 6.84 1.55
N GLU A 119 2.94 7.87 1.20
CA GLU A 119 4.15 7.75 0.38
C GLU A 119 5.26 6.93 1.07
N CYS A 120 5.46 7.12 2.37
CA CYS A 120 6.39 6.30 3.17
C CYS A 120 5.93 4.84 3.24
N TYR A 121 4.62 4.62 3.34
CA TYR A 121 4.05 3.28 3.36
C TYR A 121 4.24 2.57 2.01
N GLU A 122 4.08 3.28 0.88
CA GLU A 122 4.37 2.73 -0.45
C GLU A 122 5.81 2.21 -0.53
N ALA A 123 6.78 2.99 -0.05
CA ALA A 123 8.18 2.57 -0.01
C ALA A 123 8.38 1.28 0.80
N LEU A 124 7.76 1.21 1.99
CA LEU A 124 7.80 0.02 2.83
C LEU A 124 7.18 -1.19 2.13
N VAL A 125 6.04 -1.02 1.47
CA VAL A 125 5.34 -2.08 0.73
C VAL A 125 6.20 -2.61 -0.41
N LEU A 126 6.87 -1.75 -1.18
CA LEU A 126 7.79 -2.18 -2.24
C LEU A 126 8.96 -3.02 -1.68
N ALA A 127 9.54 -2.62 -0.56
CA ALA A 127 10.61 -3.40 0.07
C ALA A 127 10.13 -4.74 0.64
N LYS A 128 8.92 -4.79 1.19
CA LYS A 128 8.32 -6.05 1.65
C LYS A 128 7.95 -6.94 0.48
N PHE A 129 7.50 -6.38 -0.64
CA PHE A 129 7.28 -7.13 -1.87
C PHE A 129 8.57 -7.74 -2.41
N LEU A 130 9.67 -6.97 -2.44
CA LEU A 130 10.97 -7.53 -2.81
C LEU A 130 11.37 -8.66 -1.84
N ALA A 131 11.26 -8.45 -0.53
CA ALA A 131 11.56 -9.48 0.47
C ALA A 131 10.70 -10.75 0.31
N LEU A 132 9.44 -10.60 -0.10
CA LEU A 132 8.55 -11.71 -0.43
C LEU A 132 9.07 -12.50 -1.62
N MET A 133 9.53 -11.84 -2.68
CA MET A 133 10.13 -12.50 -3.85
C MET A 133 11.40 -13.28 -3.48
N TYR A 134 12.28 -12.72 -2.63
CA TYR A 134 13.44 -13.45 -2.10
C TYR A 134 13.04 -14.71 -1.33
N SER A 135 11.96 -14.63 -0.54
CA SER A 135 11.47 -15.76 0.23
C SER A 135 10.89 -16.86 -0.66
N TYR A 136 10.14 -16.51 -1.71
CA TYR A 136 9.60 -17.49 -2.66
C TYR A 136 10.67 -18.29 -3.40
N LEU A 137 11.82 -17.66 -3.67
CA LEU A 137 12.94 -18.32 -4.31
C LEU A 137 13.78 -19.17 -3.34
N ASN A 138 13.42 -19.23 -2.05
CA ASN A 138 14.22 -19.82 -0.97
C ASN A 138 15.66 -19.27 -0.90
N ILE A 139 15.93 -18.10 -1.50
CA ILE A 139 17.25 -17.46 -1.47
C ILE A 139 17.41 -16.79 -0.10
N SER A 140 17.89 -17.56 0.87
CA SER A 140 18.26 -17.04 2.18
C SER A 140 19.65 -16.42 2.09
N ILE A 141 19.71 -15.11 1.85
CA ILE A 141 20.96 -14.31 1.88
C ILE A 141 21.75 -14.55 3.18
N SER A 142 21.08 -14.89 4.29
CA SER A 142 21.68 -15.18 5.60
C SER A 142 22.45 -16.50 5.68
N LYS A 143 22.32 -17.41 4.72
CA LYS A 143 23.01 -18.72 4.75
C LYS A 143 24.12 -18.85 3.71
N ASN A 144 24.40 -17.82 2.89
CA ASN A 144 25.31 -17.92 1.73
C ASN A 144 24.99 -19.07 0.77
N VAL A 145 23.80 -19.67 0.83
CA VAL A 145 23.35 -20.71 -0.10
C VAL A 145 22.51 -20.03 -1.16
N VAL A 146 23.17 -19.63 -2.25
CA VAL A 146 22.50 -19.46 -3.54
C VAL A 146 22.34 -20.87 -4.11
N PRO A 147 21.14 -21.34 -4.48
CA PRO A 147 21.00 -22.64 -5.12
C PRO A 147 21.88 -22.69 -6.37
N ASP A 148 22.63 -23.77 -6.57
CA ASP A 148 23.56 -23.89 -7.71
C ASP A 148 22.85 -23.80 -9.09
N GLU A 149 21.52 -23.99 -9.14
CA GLU A 149 20.64 -23.75 -10.30
C GLU A 149 20.45 -22.27 -10.70
N VAL A 150 20.86 -21.34 -9.84
CA VAL A 150 20.67 -19.88 -10.04
C VAL A 150 22.01 -19.17 -10.33
N LYS A 151 23.12 -19.80 -9.94
CA LYS A 151 24.47 -19.25 -10.05
C LYS A 151 24.86 -19.16 -11.53
N GLY A 152 25.09 -17.94 -12.03
CA GLY A 152 25.55 -17.71 -13.41
C GLY A 152 24.51 -17.24 -14.43
N ARG A 153 23.25 -16.99 -14.04
CA ARG A 153 22.29 -16.28 -14.94
C ARG A 153 22.73 -14.84 -15.15
N GLU A 154 22.58 -14.30 -16.35
CA GLU A 154 23.00 -12.93 -16.65
C GLU A 154 21.84 -11.94 -16.43
N ILE A 155 22.13 -10.84 -15.73
CA ILE A 155 21.23 -9.68 -15.67
C ILE A 155 21.59 -8.77 -16.84
N HIS A 156 20.68 -8.62 -17.78
CA HIS A 156 20.77 -7.57 -18.78
C HIS A 156 20.29 -6.25 -18.16
N HIS A 157 21.21 -5.31 -17.96
CA HIS A 157 20.89 -4.00 -17.42
C HIS A 157 20.41 -3.07 -18.53
N SER A 158 19.12 -2.73 -18.53
CA SER A 158 18.56 -1.73 -19.45
C SER A 158 18.99 -0.30 -19.06
N PHE A 159 19.07 0.58 -20.07
CA PHE A 159 19.32 2.01 -19.88
C PHE A 159 18.27 2.64 -18.94
N PRO A 160 18.63 3.51 -17.97
CA PRO A 160 19.90 4.22 -17.78
C PRO A 160 20.89 3.59 -16.80
N MET A 161 20.61 2.40 -16.23
CA MET A 161 21.49 1.80 -15.22
C MET A 161 22.86 1.37 -15.77
N THR A 162 22.95 1.22 -17.10
CA THR A 162 24.20 0.94 -17.83
C THR A 162 25.29 2.00 -17.61
N LEU A 163 24.93 3.21 -17.14
CA LEU A 163 25.88 4.28 -16.80
C LEU A 163 26.63 4.05 -15.48
N PHE A 164 26.04 3.30 -14.54
CA PHE A 164 26.61 3.10 -13.19
C PHE A 164 26.96 1.64 -12.90
N THR A 165 26.54 0.70 -13.75
CA THR A 165 26.78 -0.74 -13.57
C THR A 165 27.00 -1.38 -14.95
N PRO A 166 27.98 -2.29 -15.11
CA PRO A 166 28.28 -2.91 -16.41
C PRO A 166 27.05 -3.60 -17.01
N HIS A 167 26.93 -3.58 -18.34
CA HIS A 167 25.74 -3.99 -19.12
C HIS A 167 25.23 -5.42 -18.84
N THR A 168 26.13 -6.33 -18.47
CA THR A 168 25.82 -7.71 -18.09
C THR A 168 26.51 -8.05 -16.80
N VAL A 169 25.75 -8.27 -15.73
CA VAL A 169 26.29 -8.76 -14.45
C VAL A 169 25.81 -10.19 -14.24
N ARG A 170 26.74 -11.10 -14.01
CA ARG A 170 26.40 -12.47 -13.60
C ARG A 170 25.68 -12.42 -12.25
N LEU A 171 24.66 -13.25 -12.09
CA LEU A 171 23.99 -13.42 -10.81
C LEU A 171 24.99 -13.97 -9.81
N ASP A 172 25.46 -13.05 -8.96
CA ASP A 172 26.25 -13.34 -7.79
C ASP A 172 25.50 -12.84 -6.55
N HIS A 173 25.89 -13.35 -5.39
CA HIS A 173 25.36 -12.94 -4.10
C HIS A 173 25.49 -11.43 -3.87
N ASN A 174 26.58 -10.84 -4.37
CA ASN A 174 26.83 -9.40 -4.25
C ASN A 174 25.82 -8.57 -5.05
N THR A 175 25.47 -9.01 -6.26
CA THR A 175 24.45 -8.38 -7.11
C THR A 175 23.08 -8.44 -6.43
N LEU A 176 22.72 -9.59 -5.84
CA LEU A 176 21.48 -9.73 -5.09
C LEU A 176 21.45 -8.84 -3.83
N LYS A 177 22.58 -8.68 -3.13
CA LYS A 177 22.67 -7.72 -2.02
C LYS A 177 22.50 -6.28 -2.50
N LEU A 178 23.10 -5.93 -3.65
CA LEU A 178 23.01 -4.59 -4.22
C LEU A 178 21.57 -4.21 -4.57
N LEU A 179 20.82 -5.08 -5.24
CA LEU A 179 19.40 -4.86 -5.56
C LEU A 179 18.56 -4.63 -4.30
N LYS A 180 18.82 -5.42 -3.24
CA LYS A 180 18.18 -5.22 -1.94
C LYS A 180 18.56 -3.87 -1.33
N TYR A 181 19.82 -3.46 -1.39
CA TYR A 181 20.27 -2.17 -0.86
C TYR A 181 19.63 -1.00 -1.60
N TRP A 182 19.48 -1.07 -2.93
CA TRP A 182 18.81 -0.03 -3.72
C TRP A 182 17.34 0.14 -3.31
N THR A 183 16.61 -0.96 -3.08
CA THR A 183 15.24 -0.86 -2.57
C THR A 183 15.20 -0.33 -1.13
N TRP A 184 16.11 -0.75 -0.25
CA TRP A 184 16.18 -0.25 1.13
C TRP A 184 16.59 1.23 1.21
N GLN A 185 17.41 1.70 0.29
CA GLN A 185 17.78 3.11 0.17
C GLN A 185 16.54 3.97 -0.06
N PHE A 186 15.60 3.55 -0.91
CA PHE A 186 14.33 4.26 -1.09
C PHE A 186 13.47 4.29 0.20
N VAL A 187 13.38 3.17 0.92
CA VAL A 187 12.62 3.08 2.19
C VAL A 187 13.13 4.05 3.26
N VAL A 188 14.43 4.33 3.27
CA VAL A 188 15.03 5.25 4.25
C VAL A 188 15.00 6.69 3.75
N ILE A 189 15.32 6.93 2.48
CA ILE A 189 15.34 8.29 1.93
C ILE A 189 13.96 8.92 1.93
N ARG A 190 12.90 8.17 1.59
CA ARG A 190 11.55 8.71 1.52
C ARG A 190 11.10 9.38 2.84
N PRO A 191 11.09 8.71 4.01
CA PRO A 191 10.71 9.33 5.27
C PRO A 191 11.66 10.45 5.71
N VAL A 192 12.97 10.30 5.48
CA VAL A 192 13.94 11.37 5.83
C VAL A 192 13.65 12.64 5.04
N CYS A 193 13.42 12.52 3.73
CA CYS A 193 13.04 13.64 2.88
C CYS A 193 11.68 14.21 3.29
N SER A 194 10.66 13.37 3.57
CA SER A 194 9.34 13.84 4.00
C SER A 194 9.40 14.66 5.30
N ILE A 195 10.12 14.17 6.31
CA ILE A 195 10.31 14.89 7.57
C ILE A 195 11.02 16.23 7.33
N LEU A 196 12.08 16.21 6.52
CA LEU A 196 12.85 17.41 6.22
C LEU A 196 12.03 18.45 5.44
N MET A 197 11.21 18.02 4.48
CA MET A 197 10.30 18.89 3.74
C MET A 197 9.27 19.55 4.66
N ILE A 198 8.62 18.77 5.55
CA ILE A 198 7.67 19.30 6.53
C ILE A 198 8.36 20.30 7.47
N ALA A 199 9.56 19.97 7.98
CA ALA A 199 10.32 20.84 8.87
C ALA A 199 10.70 22.17 8.19
N LEU A 200 11.20 22.13 6.96
CA LEU A 200 11.53 23.33 6.18
C LEU A 200 10.30 24.19 5.90
N GLN A 201 9.15 23.56 5.65
CA GLN A 201 7.89 24.26 5.42
C GLN A 201 7.35 24.93 6.69
N LEU A 202 7.54 24.32 7.87
CA LEU A 202 7.23 24.92 9.17
C LEU A 202 8.15 26.09 9.51
N LEU A 203 9.41 26.05 9.10
CA LEU A 203 10.36 27.16 9.29
C LEU A 203 10.15 28.31 8.28
N HIS A 204 9.20 28.17 7.34
CA HIS A 204 8.99 29.07 6.20
C HIS A 204 10.23 29.24 5.28
N ILE A 205 11.20 28.32 5.35
CA ILE A 205 12.42 28.30 4.51
C ILE A 205 12.27 27.18 3.47
N TYR A 206 11.32 27.32 2.55
CA TYR A 206 11.09 26.34 1.48
C TYR A 206 11.07 27.02 0.09
N PRO A 207 12.24 27.46 -0.41
CA PRO A 207 12.34 28.04 -1.75
C PRO A 207 12.20 26.98 -2.85
N SER A 208 11.78 27.39 -4.04
CA SER A 208 11.47 26.49 -5.16
C SER A 208 12.63 25.56 -5.56
N TRP A 209 13.89 26.01 -5.45
CA TRP A 209 15.05 25.20 -5.79
C TRP A 209 15.29 24.04 -4.80
N VAL A 210 14.96 24.24 -3.51
CA VAL A 210 15.02 23.18 -2.49
C VAL A 210 13.94 22.14 -2.77
N SER A 211 12.72 22.59 -3.07
CA SER A 211 11.62 21.70 -3.47
C SER A 211 11.96 20.85 -4.69
N TRP A 212 12.54 21.48 -5.72
CA TRP A 212 12.98 20.78 -6.92
C TRP A 212 14.09 19.76 -6.64
N THR A 213 15.02 20.10 -5.74
CA THR A 213 16.10 19.20 -5.31
C THR A 213 15.55 17.95 -4.62
N PHE A 214 14.65 18.11 -3.64
CA PHE A 214 13.99 16.96 -2.99
C PHE A 214 13.20 16.11 -3.99
N THR A 215 12.46 16.78 -4.89
CA THR A 215 11.71 16.10 -5.94
C THR A 215 12.63 15.27 -6.82
N MET A 216 13.78 15.80 -7.24
CA MET A 216 14.74 15.05 -8.05
C MET A 216 15.35 13.87 -7.29
N ILE A 217 15.79 14.07 -6.05
CA ILE A 217 16.33 13.01 -5.20
C ILE A 217 15.32 11.87 -5.05
N LEU A 218 14.06 12.20 -4.76
CA LEU A 218 12.98 11.23 -4.60
C LEU A 218 12.66 10.49 -5.90
N ASN A 219 12.64 11.17 -7.04
CA ASN A 219 12.42 10.54 -8.34
C ASN A 219 13.54 9.58 -8.74
N VAL A 220 14.80 9.97 -8.51
CA VAL A 220 15.96 9.10 -8.75
C VAL A 220 15.91 7.88 -7.83
N SER A 221 15.59 8.08 -6.54
CA SER A 221 15.49 7.01 -5.54
C SER A 221 14.37 6.01 -5.87
N VAL A 222 13.17 6.50 -6.23
CA VAL A 222 12.06 5.67 -6.72
C VAL A 222 12.47 4.88 -7.96
N SER A 223 13.07 5.55 -8.94
CA SER A 223 13.45 4.93 -10.22
C SER A 223 14.45 3.80 -9.99
N LEU A 224 15.43 4.01 -9.12
CA LEU A 224 16.42 3.00 -8.76
C LEU A 224 15.79 1.80 -8.03
N ALA A 225 14.87 2.05 -7.09
CA ALA A 225 14.17 0.98 -6.38
C ALA A 225 13.28 0.16 -7.33
N LEU A 226 12.51 0.80 -8.20
CA LEU A 226 11.68 0.10 -9.19
C LEU A 226 12.52 -0.64 -10.21
N TYR A 227 13.62 -0.05 -10.66
CA TYR A 227 14.57 -0.73 -11.53
C TYR A 227 15.11 -2.00 -10.87
N SER A 228 15.53 -1.92 -9.60
CA SER A 228 16.05 -3.08 -8.87
C SER A 228 15.01 -4.22 -8.78
N LEU A 229 13.74 -3.87 -8.61
CA LEU A 229 12.65 -4.82 -8.54
C LEU A 229 12.33 -5.44 -9.91
N VAL A 230 12.30 -4.63 -10.97
CA VAL A 230 12.06 -5.10 -12.35
C VAL A 230 13.21 -5.99 -12.82
N ALA A 231 14.46 -5.59 -12.57
CA ALA A 231 15.64 -6.40 -12.87
C ALA A 231 15.60 -7.74 -12.14
N PHE A 232 15.24 -7.73 -10.84
CA PHE A 232 15.03 -8.97 -10.08
C PHE A 232 13.95 -9.84 -10.71
N PHE A 233 12.79 -9.27 -11.03
CA PHE A 233 11.69 -10.00 -11.61
C PHE A 233 12.04 -10.61 -12.97
N HIS A 234 12.71 -9.86 -13.85
CA HIS A 234 13.11 -10.34 -15.18
C HIS A 234 14.01 -11.57 -15.10
N VAL A 235 14.99 -11.55 -14.20
CA VAL A 235 15.91 -12.66 -13.94
C VAL A 235 15.19 -13.92 -13.45
N PHE A 236 14.26 -13.73 -12.51
CA PHE A 236 13.60 -14.81 -11.79
C PHE A 236 12.20 -15.14 -12.31
N THR A 237 11.83 -14.64 -13.48
CA THR A 237 10.47 -14.76 -14.03
C THR A 237 10.01 -16.22 -14.14
N LYS A 238 10.92 -17.13 -14.55
CA LYS A 238 10.62 -18.57 -14.68
C LYS A 238 10.35 -19.24 -13.33
N GLU A 239 11.16 -18.92 -12.32
CA GLU A 239 11.03 -19.47 -10.96
C GLU A 239 9.81 -18.91 -10.22
N LEU A 240 9.47 -17.64 -10.49
CA LEU A 240 8.35 -16.96 -9.86
C LEU A 240 7.03 -17.19 -10.61
N ALA A 241 7.04 -17.68 -11.85
CA ALA A 241 5.85 -17.99 -12.65
C ALA A 241 4.71 -18.68 -11.88
N PRO A 242 4.95 -19.74 -11.07
CA PRO A 242 3.88 -20.39 -10.29
C PRO A 242 3.19 -19.48 -9.27
N HIS A 243 3.85 -18.40 -8.84
CA HIS A 243 3.35 -17.48 -7.82
C HIS A 243 2.67 -16.21 -8.37
N LYS A 244 2.50 -16.10 -9.71
CA LYS A 244 1.89 -14.96 -10.41
C LYS A 244 2.34 -13.57 -9.88
N PRO A 245 3.66 -13.30 -9.86
CA PRO A 245 4.25 -12.10 -9.24
C PRO A 245 3.79 -10.80 -9.89
N LEU A 246 3.50 -10.79 -11.20
CA LEU A 246 3.01 -9.60 -11.91
C LEU A 246 1.65 -9.15 -11.40
N SER A 247 0.74 -10.09 -11.11
CA SER A 247 -0.58 -9.75 -10.54
C SER A 247 -0.43 -9.17 -9.13
N LYS A 248 0.48 -9.72 -8.32
CA LYS A 248 0.81 -9.19 -6.99
C LYS A 248 1.45 -7.81 -7.05
N PHE A 249 2.40 -7.59 -7.97
CA PHE A 249 3.03 -6.29 -8.20
C PHE A 249 2.03 -5.25 -8.71
N LEU A 250 1.21 -5.63 -9.69
CA LEU A 250 0.17 -4.77 -10.25
C LEU A 250 -0.87 -4.40 -9.18
N CYS A 251 -1.11 -5.26 -8.20
CA CYS A 251 -1.98 -4.94 -7.07
C CYS A 251 -1.40 -3.82 -6.18
N ILE A 252 -0.07 -3.73 -6.04
CA ILE A 252 0.62 -2.68 -5.28
C ILE A 252 0.70 -1.41 -6.12
N LYS A 253 1.31 -1.51 -7.30
CA LYS A 253 1.55 -0.34 -8.15
C LYS A 253 0.28 0.19 -8.81
N GLY A 254 -0.71 -0.65 -9.03
CA GLY A 254 -2.03 -0.26 -9.55
C GLY A 254 -2.67 0.80 -8.65
N VAL A 255 -2.68 0.60 -7.33
CA VAL A 255 -3.21 1.60 -6.38
C VAL A 255 -2.57 2.96 -6.60
N VAL A 256 -1.24 3.03 -6.65
CA VAL A 256 -0.50 4.28 -6.83
C VAL A 256 -0.73 4.88 -8.22
N PHE A 257 -0.78 4.02 -9.25
CA PHE A 257 -0.98 4.43 -10.62
C PHE A 257 -2.36 5.06 -10.84
N PHE A 258 -3.43 4.45 -10.33
CA PHE A 258 -4.78 5.01 -10.41
C PHE A 258 -4.90 6.30 -9.58
N CYS A 259 -4.31 6.35 -8.37
CA CYS A 259 -4.19 7.57 -7.55
C CYS A 259 -3.52 8.73 -8.29
N PHE A 260 -2.49 8.45 -9.07
CA PHE A 260 -1.78 9.46 -9.84
C PHE A 260 -2.61 9.95 -11.04
N TRP A 261 -3.12 9.02 -11.86
CA TRP A 261 -3.87 9.38 -13.06
C TRP A 261 -5.19 10.10 -12.76
N GLN A 262 -5.90 9.71 -11.69
CA GLN A 262 -7.10 10.43 -11.29
C GLN A 262 -6.78 11.88 -10.89
N GLY A 263 -5.65 12.12 -10.23
CA GLY A 263 -5.20 13.47 -9.89
C GLY A 263 -4.97 14.32 -11.15
N ILE A 264 -4.30 13.77 -12.17
CA ILE A 264 -4.10 14.46 -13.45
C ILE A 264 -5.44 14.74 -14.13
N VAL A 265 -6.33 13.75 -14.21
CA VAL A 265 -7.64 13.89 -14.86
C VAL A 265 -8.47 14.98 -14.18
N LEU A 266 -8.47 15.03 -12.85
CA LEU A 266 -9.17 16.08 -12.10
C LEU A 266 -8.54 17.46 -12.33
N SER A 267 -7.20 17.57 -12.32
CA SER A 267 -6.50 18.82 -12.67
C SER A 267 -6.84 19.30 -14.09
N MET A 268 -6.99 18.38 -15.05
CA MET A 268 -7.43 18.73 -16.41
C MET A 268 -8.88 19.24 -16.41
N MET A 269 -9.80 18.60 -15.68
CA MET A 269 -11.20 19.05 -15.59
C MET A 269 -11.33 20.43 -14.95
N VAL A 270 -10.50 20.74 -13.95
CA VAL A 270 -10.37 22.08 -13.37
C VAL A 270 -9.88 23.07 -14.42
N SER A 271 -8.81 22.75 -15.15
CA SER A 271 -8.23 23.61 -16.19
C SER A 271 -9.19 23.88 -17.34
N MET A 272 -10.06 22.92 -17.66
CA MET A 272 -11.13 23.06 -18.67
C MET A 272 -12.35 23.85 -18.18
N GLY A 273 -12.37 24.28 -16.91
CA GLY A 273 -13.47 25.05 -16.33
C GLY A 273 -14.75 24.25 -16.08
N ILE A 274 -14.68 22.91 -16.09
CA ILE A 274 -15.81 22.01 -15.79
C ILE A 274 -16.11 22.04 -14.28
N ILE A 275 -15.05 22.06 -13.46
CA ILE A 275 -15.15 22.19 -12.00
C ILE A 275 -15.01 23.67 -11.65
N LYS A 276 -16.13 24.35 -11.41
CA LYS A 276 -16.16 25.77 -11.01
C LYS A 276 -16.35 25.89 -9.50
N SER A 277 -15.59 26.78 -8.87
CA SER A 277 -15.91 27.23 -7.52
C SER A 277 -17.13 28.14 -7.59
N HIS A 278 -18.25 27.72 -6.98
CA HIS A 278 -19.49 28.49 -6.94
C HIS A 278 -19.60 29.36 -5.67
N HIS A 279 -18.61 29.28 -4.77
CA HIS A 279 -18.61 29.98 -3.49
C HIS A 279 -17.28 30.72 -3.26
N ILE A 280 -17.37 31.99 -2.86
CA ILE A 280 -16.27 32.95 -2.64
C ILE A 280 -15.22 32.44 -1.61
N TRP A 281 -15.53 31.39 -0.85
CA TRP A 281 -14.71 30.80 0.23
C TRP A 281 -14.17 29.39 -0.06
N LEU A 282 -14.52 28.77 -1.20
CA LEU A 282 -14.09 27.41 -1.55
C LEU A 282 -13.06 27.49 -2.68
N ASP A 283 -11.78 27.29 -2.36
CA ASP A 283 -10.75 27.18 -3.39
C ASP A 283 -10.98 25.91 -4.23
N VAL A 284 -10.75 26.03 -5.53
CA VAL A 284 -10.92 24.94 -6.50
C VAL A 284 -10.04 23.73 -6.14
N GLU A 285 -8.90 23.98 -5.50
CA GLU A 285 -7.97 22.96 -4.99
C GLU A 285 -8.64 22.00 -3.99
N HIS A 286 -9.35 22.52 -2.99
CA HIS A 286 -9.99 21.68 -1.98
C HIS A 286 -11.11 20.83 -2.59
N ILE A 287 -11.86 21.39 -3.56
CA ILE A 287 -12.90 20.65 -4.29
C ILE A 287 -12.29 19.49 -5.09
N GLN A 288 -11.18 19.74 -5.78
CA GLN A 288 -10.44 18.71 -6.50
C GLN A 288 -9.96 17.61 -5.56
N GLU A 289 -9.37 17.97 -4.42
CA GLU A 289 -8.90 17.02 -3.41
C GLU A 289 -10.05 16.18 -2.83
N ALA A 290 -11.22 16.76 -2.58
CA ALA A 290 -12.39 16.00 -2.14
C ALA A 290 -12.84 14.98 -3.18
N TYR A 291 -12.89 15.34 -4.47
CA TYR A 291 -13.23 14.38 -5.53
C TYR A 291 -12.21 13.24 -5.59
N GLN A 292 -10.93 13.54 -5.49
CA GLN A 292 -9.88 12.53 -5.46
C GLN A 292 -10.04 11.61 -4.24
N ASN A 293 -10.29 12.14 -3.05
CA ASN A 293 -10.50 11.35 -1.84
C ASN A 293 -11.74 10.44 -1.93
N ILE A 294 -12.81 10.89 -2.58
CA ILE A 294 -14.00 10.07 -2.84
C ILE A 294 -13.68 8.91 -3.78
N LEU A 295 -12.98 9.19 -4.88
CA LEU A 295 -12.58 8.16 -5.87
C LEU A 295 -11.66 7.12 -5.25
N VAL A 296 -10.65 7.54 -4.48
CA VAL A 296 -9.75 6.63 -3.76
C VAL A 296 -10.53 5.72 -2.81
N CYS A 297 -11.51 6.24 -2.06
CA CYS A 297 -12.34 5.41 -1.17
C CYS A 297 -13.05 4.28 -1.92
N VAL A 298 -13.58 4.55 -3.12
CA VAL A 298 -14.25 3.54 -3.96
C VAL A 298 -13.25 2.56 -4.55
N GLU A 299 -12.13 3.04 -5.07
CA GLU A 299 -11.07 2.20 -5.64
C GLU A 299 -10.49 1.22 -4.61
N MET A 300 -10.31 1.64 -3.36
CA MET A 300 -9.80 0.76 -2.30
C MET A 300 -10.71 -0.44 -2.02
N VAL A 301 -12.02 -0.32 -2.23
CA VAL A 301 -12.95 -1.47 -2.15
C VAL A 301 -12.62 -2.49 -3.23
N LEU A 302 -12.39 -2.03 -4.47
CA LEU A 302 -12.02 -2.90 -5.59
C LEU A 302 -10.65 -3.55 -5.36
N PHE A 303 -9.66 -2.77 -4.91
CA PHE A 303 -8.33 -3.30 -4.63
C PHE A 303 -8.32 -4.29 -3.46
N SER A 304 -9.06 -4.04 -2.38
CA SER A 304 -9.17 -5.00 -1.26
C SER A 304 -9.84 -6.31 -1.68
N PHE A 305 -10.72 -6.29 -2.69
CA PHE A 305 -11.24 -7.50 -3.32
C PHE A 305 -10.16 -8.19 -4.17
N ILE A 306 -9.47 -7.46 -5.05
CA ILE A 306 -8.38 -8.01 -5.88
C ILE A 306 -7.26 -8.62 -5.01
N GLN A 307 -6.93 -8.00 -3.88
CA GLN A 307 -5.93 -8.49 -2.93
C GLN A 307 -6.28 -9.89 -2.37
N GLN A 308 -7.56 -10.21 -2.21
CA GLN A 308 -7.98 -11.56 -1.79
C GLN A 308 -7.61 -12.63 -2.82
N TYR A 309 -7.66 -12.31 -4.11
CA TYR A 309 -7.26 -13.22 -5.19
C TYR A 309 -5.75 -13.21 -5.45
N ALA A 310 -5.09 -12.07 -5.28
CA ALA A 310 -3.65 -11.94 -5.50
C ALA A 310 -2.83 -12.59 -4.37
N TYR A 311 -3.34 -12.60 -3.14
CA TYR A 311 -2.66 -13.14 -1.95
C TYR A 311 -3.49 -14.24 -1.25
N PRO A 312 -3.81 -15.36 -1.95
CA PRO A 312 -4.62 -16.42 -1.38
C PRO A 312 -3.87 -17.17 -0.28
N VAL A 313 -4.62 -17.66 0.71
CA VAL A 313 -4.05 -18.43 1.83
C VAL A 313 -3.88 -19.91 1.49
N ALA A 314 -4.42 -20.36 0.35
CA ALA A 314 -4.36 -21.75 -0.14
C ALA A 314 -2.98 -22.43 -0.02
N PRO A 315 -1.84 -21.79 -0.35
CA PRO A 315 -0.52 -22.42 -0.21
C PRO A 315 -0.09 -22.69 1.23
N TYR A 316 -0.71 -22.03 2.22
CA TYR A 316 -0.38 -22.17 3.64
C TYR A 316 -1.32 -23.12 4.38
N ILE A 317 -2.45 -23.49 3.77
CA ILE A 317 -3.31 -24.56 4.28
C ILE A 317 -2.48 -25.83 4.25
N ALA A 318 -2.37 -26.55 5.38
CA ALA A 318 -1.70 -27.84 5.35
C ALA A 318 -2.46 -28.71 4.36
N THR A 319 -1.78 -29.12 3.27
CA THR A 319 -2.11 -30.38 2.63
C THR A 319 -2.04 -31.40 3.77
N LYS A 320 -3.19 -31.76 4.34
CA LYS A 320 -3.29 -33.02 5.08
C LYS A 320 -2.71 -34.05 4.13
N GLU A 321 -1.61 -34.66 4.54
CA GLU A 321 -0.93 -35.71 3.80
C GLU A 321 -1.97 -36.57 3.08
N LYS A 322 -1.81 -36.77 1.77
CA LYS A 322 -2.34 -37.97 1.13
C LYS A 322 -1.55 -39.16 1.73
N LYS A 323 -1.85 -39.52 2.97
CA LYS A 323 -1.70 -40.89 3.48
C LYS A 323 -2.93 -41.65 3.01
N ASN A 324 -2.85 -42.12 1.78
CA ASN A 324 -3.69 -43.13 1.13
C ASN A 324 -2.90 -43.45 -0.15
N LYS A 325 -2.34 -44.62 -0.36
CA LYS A 325 -2.53 -45.95 0.21
C LYS A 325 -1.27 -46.75 -0.06
#